data_AF-X1CIH6-F1
#
_entry.id   AF-X1CIH6-F1
#
_cell.length_a   1.000
_cell.length_b   1.000
_cell.length_c   1.000
_cell.angle_alpha   90.00
_cell.angle_beta   90.00
_cell.angle_gamma   90.00
#
_symmetry.space_group_name_H-M   'P 1'
#
loop_
_entity.id
_entity.type
_entity.pdbx_description
1 polymer ?
#
loop_
_entity_poly.entity_id
_entity_poly.type
_entity_poly.pdbx_seq_one_letter_code
_entity_poly.pdbx_strand_id
1 'polypeptide(L)' 'KAAAELRLLLEKINTGQGSAARLINDGRFYENLLENTHEMQVLLEELSAFIAESRDKGIPIKLK' A
#
# COMPACT_ATOMS: atom_id res chain seq x y z
N LYS A 1 2.66 11.32 -33.92
CA LYS A 1 1.78 10.21 -33.47
C LYS A 1 1.84 10.03 -31.96
N ALA A 2 2.98 9.67 -31.36
CA ALA A 2 3.11 9.42 -29.91
C ALA A 2 2.61 10.57 -28.99
N ALA A 3 2.93 11.82 -29.31
CA ALA A 3 2.48 12.97 -28.51
C ALA A 3 0.95 13.19 -28.52
N ALA A 4 0.27 12.80 -29.61
CA ALA A 4 -1.18 12.92 -29.71
C ALA A 4 -1.90 11.82 -28.92
N GLU A 5 -1.34 10.60 -28.92
CA GLU A 5 -1.86 9.48 -28.12
C GLU A 5 -1.67 9.73 -26.62
N LEU A 6 -0.52 10.29 -26.21
CA LEU A 6 -0.30 10.70 -24.83
C LEU A 6 -1.29 11.78 -24.38
N ARG A 7 -1.59 12.75 -25.24
CA ARG A 7 -2.57 13.81 -24.95
C ARG A 7 -3.98 13.25 -24.77
N LEU A 8 -4.39 12.29 -25.59
CA LEU A 8 -5.68 11.60 -25.47
C LEU A 8 -5.76 10.74 -24.19
N LEU A 9 -4.66 10.11 -23.76
CA LEU A 9 -4.61 9.39 -22.49
C LEU A 9 -4.76 10.34 -21.30
N LEU A 10 -4.06 11.48 -21.32
CA LEU A 10 -4.16 12.51 -20.29
C LEU A 10 -5.57 13.13 -20.23
N GLU A 11 -6.20 13.31 -21.38
CA GLU A 11 -7.58 13.81 -21.48
C GLU A 11 -8.59 12.79 -20.92
N LYS A 12 -8.43 11.49 -21.18
CA LYS A 12 -9.25 10.42 -20.59
C LYS A 12 -9.10 10.32 -19.08
N ILE A 13 -7.89 10.52 -18.56
CA ILE A 13 -7.61 10.60 -17.12
C ILE A 13 -8.32 11.82 -16.51
N ASN A 14 -8.18 13.00 -17.12
CA ASN A 14 -8.77 14.24 -16.63
C ASN A 14 -10.31 14.28 -16.71
N THR A 15 -10.91 13.55 -17.65
CA THR A 15 -12.37 13.50 -17.85
C THR A 15 -13.08 12.48 -16.96
N GLY A 16 -12.37 11.74 -16.10
CA GLY A 16 -13.01 10.77 -15.21
C GLY A 16 -13.38 9.44 -15.89
N GLN A 17 -13.04 9.23 -17.16
CA GLN A 17 -13.48 8.06 -17.93
C GLN A 17 -12.44 6.93 -17.94
N GLY A 18 -12.87 5.75 -17.47
CA GLY A 18 -12.07 4.52 -17.48
C GLY A 18 -11.68 4.03 -16.07
N SER A 19 -11.13 2.82 -15.99
CA SER A 19 -10.81 2.14 -14.71
C SER A 19 -9.82 2.93 -13.86
N ALA A 20 -8.83 3.58 -14.47
CA ALA A 20 -7.84 4.41 -13.78
C ALA A 20 -8.46 5.69 -13.19
N ALA A 21 -9.40 6.30 -13.91
CA ALA A 21 -10.07 7.49 -13.44
C ALA A 21 -11.13 7.17 -12.38
N ARG A 22 -11.80 6.01 -12.46
CA ARG A 22 -12.63 5.48 -11.36
C ARG A 22 -11.77 5.18 -10.13
N LEU A 23 -10.61 4.55 -10.28
CA LEU A 23 -9.70 4.25 -9.18
C LEU A 23 -9.22 5.51 -8.45
N ILE A 24 -8.94 6.61 -9.17
CA ILE A 24 -8.49 7.87 -8.58
C ILE A 24 -9.65 8.67 -7.97
N ASN A 25 -10.83 8.69 -8.62
CA ASN A 25 -12.00 9.44 -8.12
C ASN A 25 -12.80 8.68 -7.05
N ASP A 26 -12.56 7.38 -6.86
CA ASP A 26 -13.14 6.58 -5.80
C ASP A 26 -12.33 6.81 -4.52
N GLY A 27 -12.84 7.68 -3.64
CA GLY A 27 -12.15 8.10 -2.40
C GLY A 27 -11.66 6.95 -1.51
N ARG A 28 -12.22 5.75 -1.71
CA ARG A 28 -11.81 4.51 -1.05
C ARG A 28 -10.35 4.12 -1.31
N PHE A 29 -9.74 4.53 -2.42
CA PHE A 29 -8.33 4.20 -2.67
C PHE A 29 -7.38 4.87 -1.67
N TYR A 30 -7.60 6.16 -1.38
CA TYR A 30 -6.81 6.88 -0.40
C TYR A 30 -7.02 6.33 1.00
N GLU A 31 -8.28 6.04 1.36
CA GLU A 31 -8.65 5.43 2.64
C GLU A 31 -7.97 4.07 2.83
N ASN A 32 -8.08 3.17 1.85
CA ASN A 32 -7.43 1.85 1.90
C ASN A 32 -5.90 1.95 1.97
N LEU A 33 -5.29 2.91 1.27
CA LEU A 33 -3.85 3.10 1.32
C LEU A 33 -3.40 3.58 2.71
N LEU A 34 -4.17 4.48 3.32
CA LEU A 34 -3.90 4.98 4.66
C LEU A 34 -4.05 3.87 5.70
N GLU A 35 -5.12 3.08 5.61
CA GLU A 35 -5.38 1.93 6.48
C GLU A 35 -4.26 0.89 6.37
N ASN A 36 -3.90 0.47 5.17
CA ASN A 36 -2.80 -0.47 4.95
C ASN A 36 -1.45 0.05 5.46
N THR A 37 -1.21 1.37 5.36
CA THR A 37 0.01 1.98 5.90
C THR A 37 0.02 1.94 7.42
N HIS A 38 -1.14 2.14 8.07
CA HIS A 38 -1.27 2.03 9.50
C HIS A 38 -1.04 0.58 9.98
N GLU A 39 -1.64 -0.40 9.32
CA GLU A 39 -1.41 -1.82 9.62
C GLU A 39 0.07 -2.20 9.47
N MET A 40 0.74 -1.71 8.44
CA MET A 40 2.18 -1.94 8.26
C MET A 40 3.01 -1.35 9.40
N GLN A 41 2.65 -0.16 9.89
CA GLN A 41 3.33 0.45 11.05
C GLN A 41 3.18 -0.42 12.29
N VAL A 42 1.96 -0.89 12.57
CA VAL A 42 1.68 -1.80 13.70
C VAL A 42 2.50 -3.09 13.58
N LEU A 43 2.52 -3.72 12.40
CA LEU A 43 3.31 -4.93 12.17
C LEU A 43 4.82 -4.71 12.41
N LEU A 44 5.36 -3.55 12.01
CA LEU A 44 6.76 -3.21 12.24
C LEU A 44 7.08 -2.98 13.72
N GLU A 45 6.14 -2.41 14.47
CA GLU A 45 6.25 -2.26 15.92
C GLU A 45 6.25 -3.63 16.61
N GLU A 46 5.31 -4.52 16.24
CA GLU A 46 5.25 -5.88 16.76
C GLU A 46 6.52 -6.69 16.43
N LEU A 47 7.03 -6.56 15.19
CA LEU A 47 8.29 -7.20 14.80
C LEU A 47 9.46 -6.68 15.64
N SER A 48 9.51 -5.38 15.90
CA SER A 48 10.55 -4.76 16.72
C SER A 48 10.49 -5.28 18.17
N ALA A 49 9.28 -5.40 18.73
CA ALA A 49 9.06 -5.98 20.06
C ALA A 49 9.48 -7.46 20.11
N PHE A 50 9.10 -8.25 19.10
CA PHE A 50 9.50 -9.64 18.98
C PHE A 50 11.01 -9.82 18.88
N ILE A 51 11.71 -8.98 18.10
CA ILE A 51 13.17 -9.00 17.99
C ILE A 51 13.81 -8.68 19.34
N ALA A 52 13.29 -7.67 20.06
CA ALA A 52 13.78 -7.31 21.39
C ALA A 52 13.60 -8.46 22.39
N GLU A 53 12.45 -9.12 22.39
CA GLU A 53 12.17 -10.28 23.23
C GLU A 53 13.05 -11.49 22.86
N SER A 54 13.22 -11.75 21.56
CA SER A 54 14.08 -12.84 21.06
C SER A 54 15.54 -12.66 21.44
N ARG A 55 16.02 -11.41 21.54
CA ARG A 55 17.38 -11.11 22.01
C ARG A 55 17.54 -11.39 23.51
N ASP A 56 16.52 -11.12 24.31
CA ASP A 56 16.54 -11.30 25.77
C ASP A 56 16.38 -12.78 26.17
N LYS A 57 15.46 -13.49 25.53
CA LYS A 57 15.07 -14.86 25.91
C LYS A 57 15.65 -15.96 25.02
N GLY A 58 16.28 -15.60 23.91
CA GLY A 58 16.61 -16.53 22.82
C GLY A 58 15.38 -16.95 22.04
N ILE A 59 15.56 -17.53 20.84
CA ILE A 59 14.44 -18.01 20.02
C ILE A 59 13.97 -19.37 20.58
N PRO A 60 12.73 -19.51 21.09
CA PRO A 60 12.22 -20.80 21.55
C PRO A 60 11.83 -21.66 20.33
N ILE A 61 12.82 -22.28 19.69
CA ILE A 61 12.55 -23.29 18.67
C ILE A 61 12.16 -24.58 19.39
N LYS A 62 10.85 -24.84 19.53
CA LYS A 62 10.36 -26.17 19.92
C LYS A 62 10.58 -27.12 18.74
N LEU A 63 11.71 -27.83 18.74
CA LEU A 63 11.90 -29.00 17.89
C LEU A 63 10.93 -30.08 18.35
N LYS A 64 10.00 -30.46 17.48
CA LYS A 64 9.17 -31.67 17.64
C LYS A 64 9.98 -32.88 17.22
#